data_AF-A0A3D5F4K5-F1
#
_entry.id   AF-A0A3D5F4K5-F1
#
_cell.length_a   1.000
_cell.length_b   1.000
_cell.length_c   1.000
_cell.angle_alpha   90.00
_cell.angle_beta   90.00
_cell.angle_gamma   90.00
#
_symmetry.space_group_name_H-M   'P 1'
#
loop_
_entity.id
_entity.type
_entity.pdbx_description
1 polymer ?
#
loop_
_entity_poly.entity_id
_entity_poly.type
_entity_poly.pdbx_seq_one_letter_code
_entity_poly.pdbx_strand_id
1 'polypeptide(L)'
;MGATLLGLFASKLPLKQLLIGVLLAGFVMVSVFGIGYESLSQLALISAATGFFTNSGVVGLYALMAQAFPPQVRGSGTGIVIGVGRGGAALSPVVAGILFTQGVSLQGVAMVMGAGAVVAAITVFLLGRVQQRKSAQDASPILTKQTCDN
;
A
#
# COMPACT_ATOMS: atom_id res chain seq x y z
N MET A 1 -2.96 8.61 -13.47
CA MET A 1 -3.69 7.78 -14.45
C MET A 1 -4.08 6.41 -13.90
N GLY A 2 -3.21 5.69 -13.17
CA GLY A 2 -3.62 4.41 -12.59
C GLY A 2 -4.64 4.50 -11.45
N ALA A 3 -4.39 5.41 -10.51
CA ALA A 3 -5.28 5.63 -9.37
C ALA A 3 -6.67 6.19 -9.72
N THR A 4 -6.83 6.83 -10.89
CA THR A 4 -8.12 7.37 -11.33
C THR A 4 -9.07 6.27 -11.81
N LEU A 5 -8.56 5.22 -12.48
CA LEU A 5 -9.37 4.06 -12.88
C LEU A 5 -9.69 3.15 -11.69
N LEU A 6 -8.71 2.91 -10.82
CA LEU A 6 -8.97 2.13 -9.61
C LEU A 6 -9.92 2.89 -8.67
N GLY A 7 -9.76 4.21 -8.54
CA GLY A 7 -10.65 5.09 -7.76
C GLY A 7 -12.11 5.08 -8.20
N LEU A 8 -12.37 4.89 -9.50
CA LEU A 8 -13.72 4.73 -10.06
C LEU A 8 -14.36 3.38 -9.73
N PHE A 9 -13.58 2.30 -9.62
CA PHE A 9 -14.05 0.99 -9.17
C PHE A 9 -14.04 0.84 -7.64
N ALA A 10 -13.19 1.59 -6.96
CA ALA A 10 -12.99 1.64 -5.51
C ALA A 10 -14.15 2.28 -4.75
N SER A 11 -14.92 3.14 -5.42
CA SER A 11 -15.98 3.94 -4.82
C SER A 11 -17.13 3.09 -4.25
N LYS A 12 -17.14 1.77 -4.47
CA LYS A 12 -18.10 0.82 -3.89
C LYS A 12 -17.50 -0.15 -2.86
N LEU A 13 -16.20 -0.12 -2.60
CA LEU A 13 -15.50 -1.07 -1.72
C LEU A 13 -14.84 -0.36 -0.54
N PRO A 14 -14.70 -1.02 0.63
CA PRO A 14 -13.97 -0.45 1.74
C PRO A 14 -12.50 -0.28 1.33
N LEU A 15 -12.02 0.97 1.41
CA LEU A 15 -10.68 1.43 1.00
C LEU A 15 -9.54 0.50 1.45
N LYS A 16 -9.74 -0.15 2.61
CA LYS A 16 -8.82 -1.11 3.21
C LYS A 16 -8.69 -2.43 2.43
N GLN A 17 -9.80 -3.06 2.04
CA GLN A 17 -9.76 -4.33 1.28
C GLN A 17 -9.15 -4.09 -0.10
N LEU A 18 -9.47 -2.94 -0.70
CA LEU A 18 -8.88 -2.53 -1.95
C LEU A 18 -7.36 -2.34 -1.82
N LEU A 19 -6.89 -1.62 -0.79
CA LEU A 19 -5.47 -1.37 -0.58
C LEU A 19 -4.68 -2.69 -0.41
N ILE A 20 -5.24 -3.65 0.34
CA ILE A 20 -4.64 -4.98 0.49
C ILE A 20 -4.59 -5.71 -0.86
N GLY A 21 -5.70 -5.72 -1.61
CA GLY A 21 -5.75 -6.35 -2.93
C GLY A 21 -4.74 -5.75 -3.91
N VAL A 22 -4.57 -4.43 -3.91
CA VAL A 22 -3.60 -3.74 -4.77
C VAL A 22 -2.16 -4.00 -4.37
N LEU A 23 -1.86 -4.05 -3.06
CA LEU A 23 -0.51 -4.37 -2.58
C LEU A 23 -0.10 -5.81 -2.94
N LEU A 24 -1.03 -6.75 -2.80
CA LEU A 24 -0.80 -8.15 -3.19
C LEU A 24 -0.68 -8.30 -4.71
N ALA A 25 -1.57 -7.67 -5.49
CA ALA A 25 -1.47 -7.66 -6.95
C ALA A 25 -0.16 -7.01 -7.43
N GLY A 26 0.28 -5.94 -6.76
CA GLY A 26 1.57 -5.29 -7.00
C GLY A 26 2.75 -6.24 -6.74
N PHE A 27 2.75 -6.99 -5.64
CA PHE A 27 3.76 -7.99 -5.36
C PHE A 27 3.83 -9.07 -6.45
N VAL A 28 2.67 -9.57 -6.90
CA VAL A 28 2.59 -10.55 -7.98
C VAL A 28 3.16 -9.98 -9.27
N MET A 29 2.79 -8.76 -9.65
CA MET A 29 3.29 -8.13 -10.88
C MET A 29 4.78 -7.84 -10.84
N VAL A 30 5.33 -7.38 -9.70
CA VAL A 30 6.78 -7.23 -9.51
C VAL A 30 7.49 -8.58 -9.61
N SER A 31 6.92 -9.63 -9.02
CA SER A 31 7.47 -10.99 -9.12
C SER A 31 7.46 -11.49 -10.55
N VAL A 32 6.38 -11.23 -11.30
CA VAL A 32 6.26 -11.57 -12.72
C VAL A 32 7.27 -10.79 -13.57
N PHE A 33 7.47 -9.49 -13.30
CA PHE A 33 8.50 -8.69 -13.96
C PHE A 33 9.91 -9.28 -13.79
N GLY A 34 10.19 -9.88 -12.63
CA GLY A 34 11.45 -10.55 -12.34
C GLY A 34 11.78 -11.78 -13.21
N ILE A 35 10.81 -12.30 -13.99
CA ILE A 35 10.96 -13.50 -14.84
C ILE A 35 11.89 -13.25 -16.04
N GLY A 36 12.05 -12.00 -16.46
CA GLY A 36 12.92 -11.65 -17.58
C GLY A 36 12.30 -12.06 -18.91
N TYR A 37 11.53 -11.15 -19.51
CA TYR A 37 10.90 -11.36 -20.81
C TYR A 37 11.82 -10.89 -21.95
N GLU A 38 11.97 -11.70 -22.99
CA GLU A 38 12.81 -11.39 -24.15
C GLU A 38 12.13 -10.42 -25.15
N SER A 39 10.80 -10.26 -25.06
CA SER A 39 10.03 -9.38 -25.95
C SER A 39 9.82 -7.99 -25.36
N LEU A 40 10.30 -6.95 -26.05
CA LEU A 40 10.13 -5.52 -25.69
C LEU A 40 8.67 -5.13 -25.41
N SER A 41 7.73 -5.65 -26.20
CA SER A 41 6.29 -5.39 -26.04
C SER A 41 5.72 -5.96 -24.73
N GLN A 42 6.15 -7.15 -24.33
CA GLN A 42 5.74 -7.77 -23.07
C GLN A 42 6.35 -7.03 -21.88
N LEU A 43 7.61 -6.62 -21.97
CA LEU A 43 8.28 -5.85 -20.93
C LEU A 43 7.61 -4.48 -20.71
N ALA A 44 7.20 -3.82 -21.80
CA ALA A 44 6.44 -2.57 -21.74
C ALA A 44 5.06 -2.77 -21.08
N LEU A 45 4.33 -3.84 -21.44
CA LEU A 45 3.02 -4.13 -20.86
C LEU A 45 3.11 -4.42 -19.36
N ILE A 46 4.09 -5.23 -18.94
CA ILE A 46 4.28 -5.63 -17.54
C ILE A 46 4.79 -4.46 -16.71
N SER A 47 5.69 -3.63 -17.25
CA SER A 47 6.13 -2.41 -16.55
C SER A 47 4.99 -1.40 -16.40
N ALA A 48 4.14 -1.24 -17.43
CA ALA A 48 2.94 -0.41 -17.34
C ALA A 48 1.95 -0.94 -16.28
N ALA A 49 1.69 -2.25 -16.26
CA ALA A 49 0.84 -2.87 -15.25
C ALA A 49 1.43 -2.71 -13.84
N THR A 50 2.72 -3.01 -13.67
CA THR A 50 3.43 -2.85 -12.39
C THR A 50 3.38 -1.41 -11.89
N GLY A 51 3.60 -0.45 -12.79
CA GLY A 51 3.49 0.98 -12.48
C GLY A 51 2.07 1.40 -12.11
N PHE A 52 1.04 0.83 -12.75
CA PHE A 52 -0.36 1.07 -12.41
C PHE A 52 -0.67 0.63 -10.97
N PHE A 53 -0.32 -0.61 -10.61
CA PHE A 53 -0.58 -1.15 -9.26
C PHE A 53 0.22 -0.40 -8.19
N THR A 54 1.49 -0.12 -8.46
CA THR A 54 2.36 0.62 -7.52
C THR A 54 1.79 2.01 -7.23
N ASN A 55 1.45 2.78 -8.27
CA ASN A 55 0.87 4.11 -8.09
C ASN A 55 -0.48 4.07 -7.38
N SER A 56 -1.31 3.07 -7.67
CA SER A 56 -2.60 2.93 -6.99
C SER A 56 -2.44 2.57 -5.51
N GLY A 57 -1.46 1.74 -5.15
CA GLY A 57 -1.14 1.39 -3.76
C GLY A 57 -0.66 2.61 -2.98
N VAL A 58 0.21 3.43 -3.58
CA VAL A 58 0.68 4.69 -3.00
C VAL A 58 -0.49 5.63 -2.70
N VAL A 59 -1.40 5.83 -3.65
CA VAL A 59 -2.58 6.70 -3.45
C VAL A 59 -3.50 6.17 -2.34
N GLY A 60 -3.78 4.86 -2.31
CA GLY A 60 -4.61 4.28 -1.26
C GLY A 60 -3.95 4.37 0.13
N LEU A 61 -2.62 4.22 0.21
CA LEU A 61 -1.88 4.40 1.45
C LEU A 61 -1.91 5.86 1.93
N TYR A 62 -1.77 6.84 1.03
CA TYR A 62 -1.93 8.26 1.37
C TYR A 62 -3.34 8.58 1.91
N ALA A 63 -4.37 7.99 1.33
CA ALA A 63 -5.75 8.17 1.80
C ALA A 63 -5.99 7.51 3.18
N LEU A 64 -5.36 6.36 3.45
CA LEU A 64 -5.38 5.73 4.78
C LEU A 64 -4.64 6.60 5.81
N MET A 65 -3.48 7.13 5.43
CA MET A 65 -2.67 8.04 6.24
C MET A 65 -3.44 9.29 6.63
N ALA A 66 -4.16 9.91 5.70
CA ALA A 66 -5.01 11.05 6.00
C ALA A 66 -6.03 10.72 7.10
N GLN A 67 -6.66 9.54 7.06
CA GLN A 67 -7.65 9.13 8.06
C GLN A 67 -7.05 8.71 9.42
N ALA A 68 -5.77 8.32 9.45
CA ALA A 68 -5.11 7.85 10.67
C ALA A 68 -4.69 8.97 11.63
N PHE A 69 -4.40 10.18 11.13
CA PHE A 69 -3.89 11.29 11.95
C PHE A 69 -4.98 12.34 12.29
N PRO A 70 -5.14 12.71 13.58
CA PRO A 70 -5.97 13.84 14.00
C PRO A 70 -5.50 15.17 13.38
N PRO A 71 -6.40 16.14 13.14
CA PRO A 71 -6.08 17.42 12.51
C PRO A 71 -4.90 18.17 13.16
N GLN A 72 -4.79 18.09 14.49
CA GLN A 72 -3.80 18.81 15.28
C GLN A 72 -2.36 18.29 15.08
N VAL A 73 -2.18 17.03 14.71
CA VAL A 73 -0.85 16.39 14.56
C VAL A 73 -0.59 15.88 13.14
N ARG A 74 -1.52 16.12 12.21
CA ARG A 74 -1.44 15.61 10.84
C ARG A 74 -0.21 16.12 10.10
N GLY A 75 0.21 17.37 10.30
CA GLY A 75 1.40 17.94 9.65
C GLY A 75 2.69 17.20 10.01
N SER A 76 3.00 17.13 11.31
CA SER A 76 4.21 16.46 11.79
C SER A 76 4.17 14.95 11.60
N GLY A 77 3.01 14.31 11.82
CA GLY A 77 2.84 12.86 11.68
C GLY A 77 3.00 12.38 10.23
N THR A 78 2.38 13.08 9.28
CA THR A 78 2.56 12.76 7.85
C THR A 78 3.98 13.02 7.38
N GLY A 79 4.60 14.13 7.82
CA GLY A 79 6.00 14.44 7.51
C GLY A 79 6.98 13.32 7.89
N ILE A 80 6.87 12.78 9.12
CA ILE A 80 7.71 11.65 9.56
C ILE A 80 7.49 10.42 8.68
N VAL A 81 6.25 10.05 8.42
CA VAL A 81 5.96 8.84 7.62
C VAL A 81 6.44 8.99 6.18
N ILE A 82 6.27 10.15 5.57
CA ILE A 82 6.78 10.40 4.21
C ILE A 82 8.31 10.45 4.20
N GLY A 83 8.94 11.02 5.24
CA GLY A 83 10.39 11.00 5.42
C GLY A 83 10.95 9.58 5.45
N VAL A 84 10.37 8.70 6.27
CA VAL A 84 10.75 7.28 6.35
C VAL A 84 10.51 6.57 5.01
N GLY A 85 9.36 6.82 4.36
CA GLY A 85 9.06 6.25 3.05
C GLY A 85 10.08 6.62 1.98
N ARG A 86 10.50 7.90 1.93
CA ARG A 86 11.53 8.37 1.00
C ARG A 86 12.93 7.85 1.35
N GLY A 87 13.25 7.73 2.64
CA GLY A 87 14.49 7.11 3.09
C GLY A 87 14.61 5.67 2.61
N GLY A 88 13.54 4.87 2.76
CA GLY A 88 13.50 3.50 2.22
C GLY A 88 13.63 3.46 0.70
N ALA A 89 12.94 4.36 -0.02
CA ALA A 89 13.06 4.44 -1.48
C ALA A 89 14.49 4.78 -1.94
N ALA A 90 15.19 5.67 -1.24
CA ALA A 90 16.58 6.02 -1.54
C ALA A 90 17.57 4.89 -1.23
N LEU A 91 17.30 4.08 -0.20
CA LEU A 91 18.13 2.91 0.15
C LEU A 91 17.88 1.71 -0.76
N SER A 92 16.72 1.63 -1.40
CA SER A 92 16.32 0.48 -2.22
C SER A 92 17.28 0.12 -3.36
N PRO A 93 17.90 1.07 -4.12
CA PRO A 93 18.85 0.72 -5.18
C PRO A 93 20.17 0.21 -4.63
N VAL A 94 20.57 0.63 -3.43
CA VAL A 94 21.80 0.15 -2.77
C VAL A 94 21.65 -1.33 -2.43
N VAL A 95 20.51 -1.71 -1.84
CA VAL A 95 20.21 -3.12 -1.52
C VAL A 95 20.10 -3.95 -2.80
N ALA A 96 19.38 -3.46 -3.81
CA ALA A 96 19.28 -4.15 -5.10
C ALA A 96 20.66 -4.34 -5.76
N GLY A 97 21.50 -3.31 -5.74
CA GLY A 97 22.87 -3.36 -6.27
C GLY A 97 23.72 -4.42 -5.58
N ILE A 98 23.70 -4.48 -4.23
CA ILE A 98 24.43 -5.51 -3.47
C ILE A 98 23.94 -6.92 -3.81
N LEU A 99 22.64 -7.11 -3.99
CA LEU A 99 22.10 -8.43 -4.37
C LEU A 99 22.57 -8.83 -5.77
N PHE A 100 22.61 -7.90 -6.72
CA PHE A 100 23.14 -8.17 -8.05
C PHE A 100 24.65 -8.47 -8.04
N THR A 101 25.45 -7.81 -7.19
CA THR A 101 26.89 -8.11 -7.09
C THR A 101 27.16 -9.48 -6.46
N GLN A 102 26.24 -10.01 -5.65
CA GLN A 102 26.30 -11.38 -5.13
C GLN A 102 25.81 -12.44 -6.15
N GLY A 103 25.45 -12.04 -7.37
CA GLY A 103 24.99 -12.96 -8.42
C GLY A 103 23.55 -13.44 -8.22
N VAL A 104 22.75 -12.77 -7.39
CA VAL A 104 21.32 -13.09 -7.24
C VAL A 104 20.60 -12.79 -8.56
N SER A 105 19.77 -13.72 -9.01
CA SER A 105 18.99 -13.56 -10.23
C SER A 105 18.00 -12.39 -10.14
N LEU A 106 17.61 -11.84 -11.29
CA LEU A 106 16.59 -10.77 -11.37
C LEU A 106 15.31 -11.14 -10.60
N GLN A 107 14.93 -12.42 -10.64
CA GLN A 107 13.81 -12.98 -9.89
C GLN A 107 13.98 -12.84 -8.37
N GLY A 108 15.17 -13.20 -7.86
CA GLY A 108 15.48 -13.12 -6.43
C GLY A 108 15.44 -11.69 -5.93
N VAL A 109 16.02 -10.76 -6.70
CA VAL A 109 15.96 -9.32 -6.39
C VAL A 109 14.52 -8.80 -6.40
N ALA A 110 13.73 -9.18 -7.42
CA ALA A 110 12.33 -8.78 -7.53
C ALA A 110 11.49 -9.29 -6.33
N MET A 111 11.71 -10.52 -5.88
CA MET A 111 11.02 -11.07 -4.71
C MET A 111 11.39 -10.32 -3.42
N VAL A 112 12.68 -10.05 -3.19
CA VAL A 112 13.15 -9.31 -2.01
C VAL A 112 12.59 -7.88 -1.99
N MET A 113 12.63 -7.20 -3.13
CA MET A 113 12.09 -5.83 -3.27
C MET A 113 10.57 -5.81 -3.13
N GLY A 114 9.89 -6.82 -3.68
CA GLY A 114 8.45 -6.99 -3.58
C GLY A 114 7.97 -7.32 -2.17
N ALA A 115 8.79 -7.98 -1.33
CA ALA A 115 8.41 -8.37 0.03
C ALA A 115 7.95 -7.19 0.88
N GLY A 116 8.46 -5.98 0.63
CA GLY A 116 7.98 -4.75 1.29
C GLY A 116 6.48 -4.49 1.10
N ALA A 117 5.92 -4.83 -0.07
CA ALA A 117 4.48 -4.71 -0.35
C ALA A 117 3.65 -5.71 0.48
N VAL A 118 4.18 -6.91 0.71
CA VAL A 118 3.54 -7.93 1.55
C VAL A 118 3.52 -7.49 3.01
N VAL A 119 4.65 -6.98 3.52
CA VAL A 119 4.74 -6.42 4.88
C VAL A 119 3.75 -5.26 5.06
N ALA A 120 3.65 -4.37 4.07
CA ALA A 120 2.66 -3.30 4.08
C ALA A 120 1.23 -3.84 4.09
N ALA A 121 0.91 -4.87 3.29
CA ALA A 121 -0.42 -5.47 3.24
C ALA A 121 -0.81 -6.09 4.58
N ILE A 122 0.10 -6.82 5.24
CA ILE A 122 -0.10 -7.39 6.57
C ILE A 122 -0.33 -6.27 7.61
N THR A 123 0.49 -5.22 7.57
CA THR A 123 0.37 -4.08 8.49
C THR A 123 -0.99 -3.39 8.35
N VAL A 124 -1.43 -3.13 7.12
CA VAL A 124 -2.76 -2.54 6.83
C VAL A 124 -3.88 -3.49 7.27
N PHE A 125 -3.72 -4.80 7.06
CA PHE A 125 -4.69 -5.80 7.48
C PHE A 125 -4.91 -5.77 8.99
N LEU A 126 -3.82 -5.76 9.77
CA LEU A 126 -3.84 -5.65 11.23
C LEU A 126 -4.44 -4.31 11.68
N LEU A 127 -3.97 -3.20 11.12
CA LEU A 127 -4.41 -1.85 11.52
C LEU A 127 -5.91 -1.67 11.33
N GLY A 128 -6.45 -2.08 10.18
CA GLY A 128 -7.89 -1.89 9.98
C GLY A 128 -8.77 -2.91 10.71
N ARG A 129 -8.23 -3.87 11.49
CA ARG A 129 -9.05 -4.56 12.51
C ARG A 129 -9.30 -3.66 13.72
N VAL A 130 -8.34 -2.79 14.03
CA VAL A 130 -8.43 -1.82 15.14
C VAL A 130 -9.40 -0.69 14.79
N GLN A 131 -9.37 -0.18 13.56
CA GLN A 131 -10.24 0.92 13.13
C GLN A 131 -11.72 0.53 13.03
N GLN A 132 -12.04 -0.70 12.58
CA GLN A 132 -13.42 -1.18 12.57
C GLN A 132 -14.00 -1.34 13.98
N ARG A 133 -13.16 -1.69 14.97
CA ARG A 133 -13.59 -1.71 16.37
C ARG A 133 -13.93 -0.32 16.90
N LYS A 134 -13.17 0.70 16.49
CA LYS A 134 -13.42 2.09 16.91
C LYS A 134 -14.75 2.62 16.38
N SER A 135 -15.07 2.39 15.09
CA SER A 135 -16.38 2.74 14.53
C SER A 135 -17.56 1.97 15.15
N ALA A 136 -17.36 0.70 15.52
CA ALA A 136 -18.39 -0.07 16.24
C ALA A 136 -18.57 0.43 17.69
N GLN A 137 -17.51 0.94 18.31
CA GLN A 137 -17.52 1.41 19.70
C GLN A 137 -18.02 2.86 19.84
N ASP A 138 -17.83 3.71 18.82
CA ASP A 138 -18.37 5.07 18.75
C ASP A 138 -19.87 5.10 18.37
N ALA A 139 -20.42 4.00 17.84
CA ALA A 139 -21.85 3.85 17.59
C ALA A 139 -22.66 3.45 18.85
N SER A 140 -21.99 2.85 19.84
CA SER A 140 -22.60 2.40 21.09
C SER A 140 -22.87 3.48 22.17
N PRO A 141 -22.16 4.63 22.28
CA PRO A 141 -22.39 5.62 23.34
C PRO A 141 -23.58 6.54 23.06
N ILE A 142 -24.06 6.59 21.80
CA ILE A 142 -25.22 7.40 21.40
C ILE A 142 -26.53 6.76 21.92
N LEU A 143 -26.62 5.43 21.93
CA LEU A 143 -27.81 4.70 22.39
C LEU A 143 -28.06 4.80 23.90
N THR A 144 -27.00 4.88 24.71
CA THR A 144 -27.12 5.01 26.18
C THR A 144 -27.52 6.43 26.61
N LYS A 145 -27.17 7.47 25.85
CA LYS A 145 -27.61 8.84 26.18
C LYS A 145 -29.08 9.12 25.82
N GLN A 146 -29.67 8.36 24.89
CA GLN A 146 -31.07 8.56 24.50
C GLN A 146 -32.08 7.82 25.41
N THR A 147 -31.64 6.89 26.26
CA THR A 147 -32.54 6.13 27.16
C THR A 147 -32.63 6.67 28.58
N CYS A 148 -31.78 7.63 28.98
CA CYS A 148 -31.82 8.24 30.31
C CYS A 148 -32.57 9.58 30.36
N ASP A 149 -33.09 10.06 29.24
CA ASP A 149 -33.80 11.34 29.09
C ASP A 149 -35.32 11.17 28.83
N ASN A 150 -35.89 9.98 29.09
CA ASN A 150 -37.32 9.69 28.89
C ASN A 150 -37.93 8.97 30.09
#